data_AF-A0A367FSU9-F1
#
_entry.id   AF-A0A367FSU9-F1
#
_cell.length_a   1.000
_cell.length_b   1.000
_cell.length_c   1.000
_cell.angle_alpha   90.00
_cell.angle_beta   90.00
_cell.angle_gamma   90.00
#
_symmetry.space_group_name_H-M   'P 1'
#
loop_
_entity.id
_entity.type
_entity.pdbx_description
1 polymer ?
#
loop_
_entity_poly.entity_id
_entity_poly.type
_entity_poly.pdbx_seq_one_letter_code
_entity_poly.pdbx_strand_id
1 'polypeptide(L)'
;YDRENVDKGGYRGLTQTDRYGRVIPKAAHGTIRFDAPTNLGSTLINESAKLFERITDPALTVRRITINANKVTPDEGFYQVDFFTDTKKLEKEKKLQQAMLGIKNKYGKNAVLKASSYEEGATMRQRNAQIGGHSAGGSAGGSDGKLQK
;
A
#
# COMPACT_ATOMS: atom_id res chain seq x y z
N TYR A 1 -16.23 6.64 5.09
CA TYR A 1 -16.34 5.90 6.36
C TYR A 1 -17.47 4.93 6.20
N ASP A 2 -17.36 3.74 6.78
CA ASP A 2 -18.37 2.70 6.66
C ASP A 2 -19.60 3.03 7.51
N ARG A 3 -20.39 3.97 7.01
CA ARG A 3 -21.63 4.38 7.64
C ARG A 3 -22.71 3.36 7.43
N GLU A 4 -22.69 2.66 6.30
CA GLU A 4 -23.72 1.69 5.96
C GLU A 4 -23.79 0.58 7.00
N ASN A 5 -22.64 0.07 7.45
CA ASN A 5 -22.62 -0.95 8.50
C ASN A 5 -23.05 -0.44 9.89
N VAL A 6 -22.84 0.84 10.19
CA VAL A 6 -23.30 1.46 11.45
C VAL A 6 -24.79 1.78 11.40
N ASP A 7 -25.25 2.43 10.33
CA ASP A 7 -26.63 2.89 10.15
C ASP A 7 -27.59 1.68 10.03
N LYS A 8 -27.13 0.55 9.47
CA LYS A 8 -27.89 -0.72 9.42
C LYS A 8 -27.88 -1.50 10.75
N GLY A 9 -27.14 -1.04 11.76
CA GLY A 9 -27.03 -1.70 13.07
C GLY A 9 -26.22 -3.00 13.08
N GLY A 10 -25.53 -3.32 11.98
CA GLY A 10 -24.69 -4.52 11.87
C GLY A 10 -23.39 -4.43 12.67
N TYR A 11 -22.87 -3.22 12.86
CA TYR A 11 -21.65 -2.98 13.63
C TYR A 11 -21.96 -2.64 15.10
N ARG A 12 -21.42 -3.42 16.04
CA ARG A 12 -21.57 -3.24 17.50
C ARG A 12 -20.29 -2.78 18.21
N GLY A 13 -19.24 -2.49 17.46
CA GLY A 13 -17.97 -2.04 18.01
C GLY A 13 -17.97 -0.56 18.41
N LEU A 14 -16.80 -0.05 18.79
CA LEU A 14 -16.64 1.36 19.17
C LEU A 14 -16.92 2.29 17.98
N THR A 15 -17.74 3.31 18.23
CA THR A 15 -18.06 4.38 17.28
C THR A 15 -17.58 5.73 17.80
N GLN A 16 -17.52 6.71 16.90
CA GLN A 16 -17.22 8.10 17.19
C GLN A 16 -18.05 9.02 16.29
N THR A 17 -18.28 10.25 16.73
CA THR A 17 -18.99 11.25 15.92
C THR A 17 -18.00 12.06 15.09
N ASP A 18 -18.22 12.15 13.78
CA ASP A 18 -17.38 12.96 12.90
C ASP A 18 -17.72 14.47 13.00
N ARG A 19 -16.93 15.31 12.31
CA ARG A 19 -17.14 16.77 12.27
C ARG A 19 -18.50 17.18 11.68
N TYR A 20 -19.15 16.29 10.93
CA TYR A 20 -20.46 16.52 10.31
C TYR A 20 -21.62 15.97 11.17
N GLY A 21 -21.35 15.55 12.42
CA GLY A 21 -22.35 15.03 13.34
C GLY A 21 -22.77 13.58 13.07
N ARG A 22 -22.04 12.84 12.23
CA ARG A 22 -22.40 11.47 11.83
C ARG A 22 -21.70 10.47 12.73
N VAL A 23 -22.39 9.40 13.10
CA VAL A 23 -21.80 8.27 13.82
C VAL A 23 -21.02 7.40 12.84
N ILE A 24 -19.75 7.17 13.10
CA ILE A 24 -18.86 6.34 12.28
C ILE A 24 -18.09 5.35 13.15
N PRO A 25 -17.60 4.22 12.60
CA PRO A 25 -16.70 3.34 13.34
C PRO A 25 -15.45 4.10 13.76
N LYS A 26 -14.95 3.81 14.96
CA LYS A 26 -13.66 4.34 15.42
C LYS A 26 -12.54 3.81 14.51
N ALA A 27 -11.60 4.67 14.14
CA ALA A 27 -10.50 4.28 13.27
C ALA A 27 -9.58 3.26 13.97
N ALA A 28 -9.17 2.22 13.24
CA ALA A 28 -8.13 1.29 13.66
C ALA A 28 -6.74 1.93 13.51
N HIS A 29 -5.90 1.76 14.54
CA HIS A 29 -4.52 2.23 14.56
C HIS A 29 -3.67 1.22 15.34
N GLY A 30 -2.45 0.98 14.87
CA GLY A 30 -1.49 0.15 15.56
C GLY A 30 -0.09 0.37 15.05
N THR A 31 0.88 -0.11 15.81
CA THR A 31 2.30 -0.08 15.47
C THR A 31 2.85 -1.50 15.61
N ILE A 32 3.68 -1.90 14.66
CA ILE A 32 4.50 -3.10 14.77
C ILE A 32 5.97 -2.69 14.78
N ARG A 33 6.77 -3.35 15.62
CA ARG A 33 8.20 -3.14 15.71
C ARG A 33 8.89 -4.33 15.04
N PHE A 34 9.87 -4.02 14.19
CA PHE A 34 10.78 -5.02 13.65
C PHE A 34 11.92 -5.26 14.63
N ASP A 35 12.37 -6.51 14.74
CA ASP A 35 13.51 -6.87 15.59
C ASP A 35 14.81 -6.24 15.08
N ALA A 36 14.98 -6.21 13.75
CA ALA A 36 16.06 -5.52 13.06
C ALA A 36 15.51 -4.51 12.03
N PRO A 37 16.20 -3.39 11.77
CA PRO A 37 15.87 -2.50 10.66
C PRO A 37 15.84 -3.26 9.33
N THR A 38 14.83 -3.02 8.50
CA THR A 38 14.67 -3.74 7.22
C THR A 38 14.11 -2.82 6.13
N ASN A 39 14.56 -3.06 4.89
CA ASN A 39 14.03 -2.46 3.68
C ASN A 39 13.44 -3.51 2.71
N LEU A 40 13.33 -4.77 3.16
CA LEU A 40 12.80 -5.86 2.34
C LEU A 40 11.29 -5.74 2.19
N GLY A 41 10.83 -5.79 0.95
CA GLY A 41 9.42 -5.56 0.63
C GLY A 41 8.52 -6.65 1.18
N SER A 42 8.98 -7.91 1.10
CA SER A 42 8.26 -9.07 1.64
C SER A 42 8.03 -8.93 3.15
N THR A 43 9.06 -8.62 3.94
CA THR A 43 8.95 -8.42 5.38
C THR A 43 8.00 -7.28 5.73
N LEU A 44 8.15 -6.13 5.06
CA LEU A 44 7.30 -4.96 5.30
C LEU A 44 5.82 -5.25 4.99
N ILE A 45 5.54 -5.94 3.87
CA ILE A 45 4.17 -6.29 3.46
C ILE A 45 3.59 -7.31 4.45
N ASN A 46 4.33 -8.37 4.77
CA ASN A 46 3.85 -9.44 5.65
C ASN A 46 3.51 -8.92 7.05
N GLU A 47 4.41 -8.16 7.67
CA GLU A 47 4.17 -7.62 9.02
C GLU A 47 3.09 -6.54 9.03
N SER A 48 2.99 -5.72 7.97
CA SER A 48 1.89 -4.75 7.83
C SER A 48 0.53 -5.46 7.66
N ALA A 49 0.48 -6.55 6.89
CA ALA A 49 -0.73 -7.34 6.70
C ALA A 49 -1.18 -8.02 8.01
N LYS A 50 -0.24 -8.64 8.75
CA LYS A 50 -0.52 -9.20 10.08
C LYS A 50 -1.05 -8.15 11.05
N LEU A 51 -0.43 -6.97 11.06
CA LEU A 51 -0.90 -5.86 11.90
C LEU A 51 -2.31 -5.44 11.51
N PHE A 52 -2.57 -5.30 10.20
CA PHE A 52 -3.88 -4.95 9.66
C PHE A 52 -4.94 -5.95 10.12
N GLU A 53 -4.75 -7.24 9.86
CA GLU A 53 -5.66 -8.32 10.25
C GLU A 53 -5.96 -8.32 11.76
N ARG A 54 -4.96 -8.00 12.59
CA ARG A 54 -5.11 -7.95 14.04
C ARG A 54 -5.93 -6.75 14.54
N ILE A 55 -5.86 -5.60 13.87
CA ILE A 55 -6.47 -4.34 14.36
C ILE A 55 -7.77 -3.97 13.64
N THR A 56 -8.05 -4.55 12.47
CA THR A 56 -9.23 -4.20 11.68
C THR A 56 -10.35 -5.21 11.86
N ASP A 57 -11.58 -4.72 11.86
CA ASP A 57 -12.77 -5.55 11.79
C ASP A 57 -13.07 -5.92 10.32
N PRO A 58 -13.10 -7.21 9.95
CA PRO A 58 -13.37 -7.63 8.57
C PRO A 58 -14.78 -7.30 8.08
N ALA A 59 -15.72 -7.00 8.97
CA ALA A 59 -17.06 -6.55 8.60
C ALA A 59 -17.07 -5.11 8.05
N LEU A 60 -15.99 -4.34 8.27
CA LEU A 60 -15.89 -2.94 7.88
C LEU A 60 -15.12 -2.74 6.57
N THR A 61 -15.61 -1.80 5.75
CA THR A 61 -14.95 -1.36 4.53
C THR A 61 -13.77 -0.42 4.82
N VAL A 62 -12.68 -0.60 4.06
CA VAL A 62 -11.46 0.21 4.20
C VAL A 62 -11.45 1.34 3.18
N ARG A 63 -11.42 2.59 3.66
CA ARG A 63 -11.39 3.77 2.78
C ARG A 63 -10.01 4.38 2.55
N ARG A 64 -9.13 4.30 3.56
CA ARG A 64 -7.78 4.89 3.55
C ARG A 64 -6.88 4.09 4.49
N ILE A 65 -5.68 3.77 4.02
CA ILE A 65 -4.59 3.18 4.80
C ILE A 65 -3.45 4.20 4.84
N THR A 66 -2.93 4.46 6.03
CA THR A 66 -1.76 5.32 6.24
C THR A 66 -0.65 4.47 6.84
N ILE A 67 0.54 4.48 6.23
CA ILE A 67 1.71 3.76 6.72
C ILE A 67 2.79 4.80 7.01
N ASN A 68 3.33 4.77 8.23
CA ASN A 68 4.43 5.64 8.65
C ASN A 68 5.63 4.79 9.03
N ALA A 69 6.79 5.04 8.41
CA ALA A 69 8.05 4.43 8.81
C ALA A 69 8.68 5.24 9.94
N ASN A 70 8.82 4.64 11.12
CA ASN A 70 9.42 5.27 12.29
C ASN A 70 10.86 4.76 12.50
N LYS A 71 11.72 5.59 13.09
CA LYS A 71 13.12 5.25 13.40
C LYS A 71 13.92 4.75 12.19
N VAL A 72 13.76 5.44 11.05
CA VAL A 72 14.50 5.12 9.82
C VAL A 72 15.98 5.41 10.04
N THR A 73 16.84 4.46 9.67
CA THR A 73 18.30 4.58 9.71
C THR A 73 18.88 4.39 8.31
N PRO A 74 20.08 4.93 8.03
CA PRO A 74 20.82 4.59 6.82
C PRO A 74 21.00 3.07 6.70
N ASP A 75 20.94 2.55 5.47
CA ASP A 75 21.25 1.15 5.18
C ASP A 75 22.77 1.00 5.08
N GLU A 76 23.42 0.58 6.17
CA GLU A 76 24.87 0.35 6.23
C GLU A 76 25.30 -0.95 5.53
N GLY A 77 24.35 -1.75 5.04
CA GLY A 77 24.62 -3.01 4.34
C GLY A 77 24.92 -4.19 5.27
N PHE A 78 24.92 -3.98 6.59
CA PHE A 78 25.05 -5.04 7.57
C PHE A 78 23.68 -5.58 7.99
N TYR A 79 23.47 -6.89 7.83
CA TYR A 79 22.28 -7.58 8.29
C TYR A 79 22.66 -8.72 9.20
N GLN A 80 22.03 -8.81 10.36
CA GLN A 80 22.13 -9.99 11.20
C GLN A 80 21.30 -11.10 10.55
N VAL A 81 21.99 -12.16 10.12
CA VAL A 81 21.36 -13.37 9.60
C VAL A 81 21.32 -14.43 10.70
N ASP A 82 20.20 -15.12 10.82
CA ASP A 82 20.08 -16.33 11.65
C ASP A 82 20.44 -17.58 10.81
N PHE A 83 20.79 -18.69 11.47
CA PHE A 83 21.16 -19.95 10.84
C PHE A 83 20.08 -20.49 9.88
N PHE A 84 18.81 -20.16 10.11
CA PHE A 84 17.68 -20.58 9.27
C PHE A 84 17.33 -19.56 8.16
N THR A 85 18.14 -18.52 7.98
CA THR A 85 17.88 -17.47 6.99
C THR A 85 18.41 -17.90 5.61
N ASP A 86 17.52 -18.01 4.61
CA ASP A 86 17.92 -18.22 3.22
C ASP A 86 18.48 -16.92 2.61
N THR A 87 19.79 -16.72 2.77
CA THR A 87 20.51 -15.53 2.29
C THR A 87 20.40 -15.33 0.77
N LYS A 88 20.36 -16.43 0.00
CA LYS A 88 20.25 -16.38 -1.47
C LYS A 88 18.90 -15.80 -1.89
N LYS A 89 17.83 -16.19 -1.20
CA LYS A 89 16.49 -15.65 -1.45
C LYS A 89 16.43 -14.15 -1.14
N LEU A 90 17.01 -13.72 -0.01
CA LEU A 90 17.04 -12.30 0.38
C LEU A 90 17.80 -11.43 -0.62
N GLU A 91 18.98 -11.88 -1.05
CA GLU A 91 19.76 -11.16 -2.07
C GLU A 91 19.01 -11.06 -3.39
N LYS A 92 18.35 -12.15 -3.82
CA LYS A 92 17.56 -12.17 -5.05
C LYS A 92 16.41 -11.17 -4.98
N GLU A 93 15.71 -11.10 -3.85
CA GLU A 93 14.66 -10.12 -3.62
C GLU A 93 15.23 -8.69 -3.68
N LYS A 94 16.33 -8.41 -2.98
CA LYS A 94 16.96 -7.09 -2.97
C LYS A 94 17.37 -6.66 -4.39
N LYS A 95 18.02 -7.55 -5.15
CA LYS A 95 18.41 -7.29 -6.55
C LYS A 95 17.19 -7.01 -7.42
N LEU A 96 16.11 -7.77 -7.27
CA LEU A 96 14.87 -7.55 -8.01
C LEU A 96 14.24 -6.19 -7.68
N GLN A 97 14.15 -5.83 -6.39
CA GLN A 97 13.62 -4.53 -5.97
C GLN A 97 14.44 -3.37 -6.52
N GLN A 98 15.78 -3.48 -6.48
CA GLN A 98 16.67 -2.46 -7.04
C GLN A 98 16.53 -2.33 -8.56
N ALA A 99 16.46 -3.45 -9.28
CA ALA A 99 16.21 -3.43 -10.73
C ALA A 99 14.88 -2.75 -11.07
N MET A 100 13.82 -3.08 -10.34
CA MET A 100 12.49 -2.49 -10.52
C MET A 100 12.48 -0.97 -10.24
N LEU A 101 13.21 -0.51 -9.22
CA LEU A 101 13.38 0.92 -8.95
C LEU A 101 14.17 1.60 -10.06
N GLY A 102 15.25 0.98 -10.56
CA GLY A 102 16.03 1.49 -11.68
C GLY A 102 15.19 1.70 -12.94
N ILE A 103 14.34 0.74 -13.30
CA ILE A 103 13.42 0.85 -14.44
C ILE A 103 12.44 2.00 -14.22
N LYS A 104 11.82 2.11 -13.05
CA LYS A 104 10.85 3.18 -12.74
C LYS A 104 11.49 4.57 -12.74
N ASN A 105 12.72 4.70 -12.26
CA ASN A 105 13.43 5.96 -12.26
C ASN A 105 13.81 6.40 -13.69
N LYS A 106 14.17 5.44 -14.56
CA LYS A 106 14.57 5.71 -15.94
C LYS A 106 13.39 5.92 -16.91
N TYR A 107 12.34 5.13 -16.78
CA TYR A 107 11.22 5.06 -17.74
C TYR A 107 9.87 5.55 -17.17
N GLY A 108 9.86 6.00 -15.92
CA GLY A 108 8.67 6.53 -15.25
C GLY A 108 7.89 5.49 -14.43
N LYS A 109 6.99 5.99 -13.57
CA LYS A 109 6.24 5.18 -12.57
C LYS A 109 5.35 4.09 -13.17
N ASN A 110 4.90 4.28 -14.42
CA ASN A 110 4.07 3.33 -15.15
C ASN A 110 4.87 2.31 -15.99
N ALA A 111 6.20 2.35 -15.97
CA ALA A 111 7.04 1.45 -16.75
C ALA A 111 6.93 -0.02 -16.31
N VAL A 112 6.75 -0.27 -15.01
CA VAL A 112 6.46 -1.60 -14.48
C VAL A 112 5.43 -1.52 -13.36
N LEU A 113 4.33 -2.23 -13.55
CA LEU A 113 3.19 -2.26 -12.64
C LEU A 113 2.82 -3.71 -12.28
N LYS A 114 2.15 -3.89 -11.15
CA LYS A 114 1.54 -5.18 -10.82
C LYS A 114 0.35 -5.43 -11.73
N ALA A 115 0.06 -6.69 -12.04
CA ALA A 115 -1.13 -7.08 -12.82
C ALA A 115 -2.42 -6.52 -12.21
N SER A 116 -2.52 -6.54 -10.87
CA SER A 116 -3.64 -5.96 -10.11
C SER A 116 -3.91 -4.48 -10.39
N SER A 117 -2.93 -3.75 -10.95
CA SER A 117 -3.08 -2.34 -11.33
C SER A 117 -3.80 -2.15 -12.67
N TYR A 118 -4.13 -3.23 -13.38
CA TYR A 118 -4.89 -3.24 -14.64
C TYR A 118 -6.34 -3.72 -14.46
N GLU A 119 -6.72 -4.15 -13.26
CA GLU A 119 -8.10 -4.54 -12.93
C GLU A 119 -9.07 -3.36 -13.07
N GLU A 120 -10.33 -3.67 -13.36
CA GLU A 120 -11.39 -2.67 -13.42
C GLU A 120 -11.55 -1.99 -12.04
N GLY A 121 -11.48 -0.66 -12.02
CA GLY A 121 -11.48 0.14 -10.78
C GLY A 121 -10.10 0.44 -10.19
N ALA A 122 -9.01 -0.11 -10.74
CA ALA A 122 -7.66 0.22 -10.32
C ALA A 122 -7.24 1.63 -10.79
N THR A 123 -6.86 2.50 -9.85
CA THR A 123 -6.53 3.92 -10.15
C THR A 123 -5.02 4.20 -10.25
N MET A 124 -4.16 3.19 -10.06
CA MET A 124 -2.71 3.38 -9.93
C MET A 124 -2.09 4.06 -11.17
N ARG A 125 -2.51 3.65 -12.37
CA ARG A 125 -2.00 4.21 -13.64
C ARG A 125 -2.33 5.70 -13.79
N GLN A 126 -3.59 6.05 -13.51
CA GLN A 126 -4.08 7.43 -13.58
C GLN A 126 -3.41 8.29 -12.52
N ARG A 127 -3.30 7.78 -11.28
CA ARG A 127 -2.64 8.49 -10.16
C ARG A 127 -1.17 8.76 -10.45
N ASN A 128 -0.47 7.82 -11.10
CA ASN A 128 0.92 8.02 -11.49
C ASN A 128 1.11 9.14 -12.52
N ALA A 129 0.07 9.50 -13.26
CA ALA A 129 0.04 10.62 -14.21
C ALA A 129 -0.46 11.94 -13.58
N GLN A 130 -0.67 11.99 -12.25
CA GLN A 130 -1.12 13.19 -11.55
C GLN A 130 -0.02 13.78 -10.65
N ILE A 131 0.04 15.11 -10.57
CA ILE A 131 0.84 15.87 -9.60
C ILE A 131 -0.13 16.69 -8.74
N GLY A 132 -0.13 16.47 -7.43
CA GLY A 132 -0.99 17.22 -6.50
C GLY A 132 -2.51 17.00 -6.70
N GLY A 133 -2.92 15.95 -7.40
CA GLY A 133 -4.33 15.67 -7.72
C GLY A 133 -4.80 16.27 -9.05
N HIS A 134 -3.96 17.05 -9.73
CA HIS A 134 -4.19 17.50 -11.10
C HIS A 134 -3.41 16.62 -12.06
N SER A 135 -3.91 16.46 -13.30
CA SER A 135 -3.15 15.80 -14.35
C SER A 135 -1.80 16.51 -14.49
N ALA A 136 -0.73 15.74 -14.32
CA ALA A 136 0.59 16.18 -14.75
C ALA A 136 0.48 16.29 -16.27
N GLY A 137 0.64 17.49 -16.83
CA GLY A 137 0.57 17.72 -18.27
C GLY A 137 1.61 16.85 -19.00
N GLY A 138 1.20 15.64 -19.36
CA GLY A 138 1.98 14.66 -20.09
C GLY A 138 1.12 14.19 -21.25
N SER A 139 1.14 14.96 -22.33
CA SER A 139 0.71 14.49 -23.64
C SER A 139 1.63 13.33 -24.05
N ALA A 140 1.11 12.11 -24.04
CA ALA A 140 1.52 11.04 -24.94
C ALA A 140 0.34 10.08 -25.14
N GLY A 141 -0.08 9.98 -26.40
CA GLY A 141 -1.33 9.39 -26.87
C GLY A 141 -1.62 7.96 -26.43
N GLY A 142 -2.91 7.71 -26.32
CA GLY A 142 -3.53 6.40 -26.34
C GLY A 142 -5.00 6.65 -26.66
N SER A 143 -5.29 6.80 -27.95
CA SER A 143 -6.63 6.81 -28.50
C SER A 143 -7.46 5.70 -27.83
N ASP A 144 -8.62 6.06 -27.31
CA ASP A 144 -9.69 5.12 -26.99
C ASP A 144 -9.99 4.27 -28.22
N GLY A 145 -9.36 3.10 -28.30
CA GLY A 145 -9.77 2.02 -29.17
C GLY A 145 -11.10 1.51 -28.66
N LYS A 146 -12.19 2.12 -29.13
CA LYS A 146 -13.52 1.53 -29.10
C LYS A 146 -13.40 0.11 -29.66
N LEU A 147 -13.50 -0.91 -28.81
CA LEU A 147 -13.97 -2.22 -29.26
C LEU A 147 -15.46 -2.04 -29.62
N GLN A 148 -15.73 -1.77 -30.88
CA GLN A 148 -17.02 -2.10 -31.46
C GLN A 148 -17.00 -3.60 -31.79
N LYS A 149 -18.04 -4.30 -31.32
CA LYS A 149 -18.37 -5.67 -31.73
C LYS A 149 -18.83 -5.68 -33.17
#